data_AF-A0A358NIE9-F1
#
_entry.id   AF-A0A358NIE9-F1
#
_cell.length_a   1.000
_cell.length_b   1.000
_cell.length_c   1.000
_cell.angle_alpha   90.00
_cell.angle_beta   90.00
_cell.angle_gamma   90.00
#
_symmetry.space_group_name_H-M   'P 1'
#
loop_
_entity.id
_entity.type
_entity.pdbx_description
1 polymer ?
#
loop_
_entity_poly.entity_id
_entity_poly.type
_entity_poly.pdbx_seq_one_letter_code
_entity_poly.pdbx_strand_id
1 'polypeptide(L)'
;MKIEISKFNGFCFGVKAAVEKADKTLNKENRLYSYGEIIHNKDVVDRLGKRGMVVVDDIPETNDAQLLIRAHGVGKHVLERLRENNIEVIDATCVKVKKIHKIVEEYKNKGYDIIITGDKNHPEVLGILGWCGNDAAVIESPEELLELKLDSHKKYCMVSQTTFNTDTFRKIENAINANNIQNIEIYNTICDATRKRQEACVELASRSDVMLIIGGKNSSNTKKLYELSREVCPNTFLIENYKEIPYNYIDKNTIVGVSAGASAPDWIIEEVINMLENLNNNMNEQVEKNEDNQAENGTMRDLFENYGGVSYIRTGERVKGTVIYVSPDAISVNINYKSDGIITRDEYSLSDVQDLTKEVKEGDEIEAQVLKIADQDGNVV
;
A
#
# COMPACT_ATOMS: atom_id res chain seq x y z
N MET A 1 18.54 -16.52 -6.24
CA MET A 1 17.08 -16.34 -6.15
C MET A 1 16.56 -15.84 -7.49
N LYS A 2 15.32 -16.16 -7.87
CA LYS A 2 14.69 -15.61 -9.08
C LYS A 2 13.55 -14.68 -8.68
N ILE A 3 13.59 -13.44 -9.16
CA ILE A 3 12.52 -12.46 -8.92
C ILE A 3 11.72 -12.30 -10.20
N GLU A 4 10.42 -12.52 -10.15
CA GLU A 4 9.50 -12.34 -11.28
C GLU A 4 8.45 -11.29 -10.95
N ILE A 5 8.36 -10.24 -11.76
CA ILE A 5 7.45 -9.12 -11.51
C ILE A 5 6.25 -9.23 -12.47
N SER A 6 5.05 -9.12 -11.93
CA SER A 6 3.82 -9.09 -12.73
C SER A 6 3.85 -7.90 -13.70
N LYS A 7 3.53 -8.15 -14.97
CA LYS A 7 3.45 -7.10 -16.00
C LYS A 7 2.39 -6.04 -15.69
N PHE A 8 1.34 -6.41 -14.95
CA PHE A 8 0.25 -5.52 -14.57
C PHE A 8 0.30 -5.28 -13.07
N ASN A 9 1.10 -4.29 -12.63
CA ASN A 9 1.24 -3.91 -11.23
C ASN A 9 1.02 -2.39 -11.07
N GLY A 10 1.00 -1.91 -9.83
CA GLY A 10 0.94 -0.49 -9.50
C GLY A 10 -0.35 0.24 -9.89
N PHE A 11 -0.26 1.57 -9.90
CA PHE A 11 -1.41 2.45 -10.12
C PHE A 11 -2.18 2.13 -11.40
N CYS A 12 -3.50 1.99 -11.29
CA CYS A 12 -4.36 2.04 -12.47
C CYS A 12 -4.55 3.49 -12.93
N PHE A 13 -5.00 3.68 -14.17
CA PHE A 13 -5.24 5.02 -14.74
C PHE A 13 -6.16 5.89 -13.87
N GLY A 14 -7.24 5.32 -13.31
CA GLY A 14 -8.17 6.04 -12.46
C GLY A 14 -7.54 6.54 -11.15
N VAL A 15 -6.73 5.69 -10.51
CA VAL A 15 -5.97 6.04 -9.30
C VAL A 15 -4.93 7.11 -9.62
N LYS A 16 -4.12 6.91 -10.67
CA LYS A 16 -3.09 7.87 -11.08
C LYS A 16 -3.70 9.25 -11.36
N ALA A 17 -4.80 9.29 -12.12
CA ALA A 17 -5.50 10.55 -12.42
C ALA A 17 -6.04 11.24 -11.16
N ALA A 18 -6.53 10.48 -10.16
CA ALA A 18 -7.01 11.06 -8.92
C ALA A 18 -5.88 11.66 -8.09
N VAL A 19 -4.78 10.92 -7.92
CA VAL A 19 -3.59 11.40 -7.19
C VAL A 19 -2.98 12.62 -7.89
N GLU A 20 -2.85 12.61 -9.22
CA GLU A 20 -2.33 13.74 -9.98
C GLU A 20 -3.23 14.99 -9.88
N LYS A 21 -4.55 14.82 -9.84
CA LYS A 21 -5.49 15.94 -9.62
C LYS A 21 -5.29 16.55 -8.24
N ALA A 22 -5.16 15.72 -7.19
CA ALA A 22 -4.87 16.21 -5.85
C ALA A 22 -3.52 16.91 -5.81
N ASP A 23 -2.46 16.30 -6.35
CA ASP A 23 -1.11 16.85 -6.38
C ASP A 23 -1.03 18.20 -7.13
N LYS A 24 -1.82 18.41 -8.20
CA LYS A 24 -1.87 19.68 -8.95
C LYS A 24 -2.66 20.77 -8.24
N THR A 25 -3.60 20.38 -7.38
CA THR A 25 -4.44 21.31 -6.62
C THR A 25 -3.72 21.79 -5.36
N LEU A 26 -2.98 20.88 -4.72
CA LEU A 26 -2.21 21.14 -3.50
C LEU A 26 -0.97 21.99 -3.82
N ASN A 27 -1.09 23.29 -3.57
CA ASN A 27 0.03 24.22 -3.55
C ASN A 27 0.38 24.57 -2.09
N LYS A 28 1.57 25.14 -1.81
CA LYS A 28 2.08 25.37 -0.44
C LYS A 28 1.13 26.11 0.52
N GLU A 29 0.12 26.83 0.01
CA GLU A 29 -0.80 27.66 0.79
C GLU A 29 -2.26 27.18 0.77
N ASN A 30 -2.58 26.13 0.00
CA ASN A 30 -3.96 25.71 -0.21
C ASN A 30 -4.29 24.42 0.53
N ARG A 31 -5.36 24.45 1.33
CA ARG A 31 -6.00 23.27 1.89
C ARG A 31 -6.87 22.60 0.83
N LEU A 32 -6.94 21.27 0.84
CA LEU A 32 -7.83 20.47 -0.01
C LEU A 32 -8.50 19.42 0.84
N TYR A 33 -9.84 19.40 0.87
CA TYR A 33 -10.55 18.29 1.49
C TYR A 33 -10.64 17.11 0.54
N SER A 34 -10.43 15.89 1.04
CA SER A 34 -10.74 14.66 0.32
C SER A 34 -11.89 13.98 1.03
N TYR A 35 -13.01 13.78 0.33
CA TYR A 35 -14.15 13.07 0.88
C TYR A 35 -13.85 11.56 0.94
N GLY A 36 -13.46 11.11 2.13
CA GLY A 36 -12.80 9.83 2.38
C GLY A 36 -11.36 9.78 1.84
N GLU A 37 -10.64 8.70 2.17
CA GLU A 37 -9.30 8.46 1.65
C GLU A 37 -9.29 8.49 0.12
N ILE A 38 -8.40 9.30 -0.47
CA ILE A 38 -8.29 9.44 -1.93
C ILE A 38 -8.02 8.10 -2.62
N ILE A 39 -7.20 7.27 -1.98
CA ILE A 39 -6.94 5.85 -2.29
C ILE A 39 -6.62 5.10 -1.00
N HIS A 40 -6.79 3.79 -1.01
CA HIS A 40 -6.42 2.90 0.10
C HIS A 40 -4.92 2.57 0.06
N ASN A 41 -4.08 3.58 0.34
CA ASN A 41 -2.64 3.45 0.52
C ASN A 41 -2.14 4.56 1.48
N LYS A 42 -1.62 4.15 2.64
CA LYS A 42 -1.26 5.06 3.73
C LYS A 42 -0.14 6.03 3.34
N ASP A 43 0.92 5.56 2.71
CA ASP A 43 2.06 6.40 2.33
C ASP A 43 1.66 7.51 1.37
N VAL A 44 0.75 7.23 0.44
CA VAL A 44 0.20 8.24 -0.48
C VAL A 44 -0.67 9.25 0.26
N VAL A 45 -1.51 8.80 1.19
CA VAL A 45 -2.34 9.67 2.04
C VAL A 45 -1.45 10.57 2.90
N ASP A 46 -0.42 10.03 3.55
CA ASP A 46 0.51 10.78 4.40
C ASP A 46 1.30 11.81 3.58
N ARG A 47 1.75 11.44 2.37
CA ARG A 47 2.45 12.35 1.45
C ARG A 47 1.57 13.53 1.03
N LEU A 48 0.31 13.28 0.68
CA LEU A 48 -0.65 14.33 0.31
C LEU A 48 -1.06 15.17 1.53
N GLY A 49 -1.15 14.54 2.71
CA GLY A 49 -1.42 15.21 3.98
C GLY A 49 -0.37 16.26 4.33
N LYS A 50 0.92 15.91 4.19
CA LYS A 50 2.05 16.86 4.34
C LYS A 50 2.00 18.05 3.39
N ARG A 51 1.23 17.96 2.31
CA ARG A 51 1.03 19.03 1.31
C ARG A 51 -0.25 19.85 1.53
N GLY A 52 -1.05 19.55 2.56
CA GLY A 52 -2.27 20.31 2.90
C GLY A 52 -3.59 19.58 2.61
N MET A 53 -3.55 18.30 2.20
CA MET A 53 -4.78 17.51 2.03
C MET A 53 -5.31 17.05 3.38
N VAL A 54 -6.61 17.20 3.60
CA VAL A 54 -7.29 16.73 4.80
C VAL A 54 -8.40 15.76 4.41
N VAL A 55 -8.34 14.53 4.91
CA VAL A 55 -9.40 13.55 4.70
C VAL A 55 -10.57 13.88 5.63
N VAL A 56 -11.78 13.93 5.08
CA VAL A 56 -13.04 14.18 5.81
C VAL A 56 -14.05 13.08 5.52
N ASP A 57 -14.83 12.69 6.53
CA ASP A 57 -15.83 11.62 6.41
C ASP A 57 -17.24 12.16 6.09
N ASP A 58 -17.51 13.45 6.32
CA ASP A 58 -18.75 14.13 5.93
C ASP A 58 -18.45 15.41 5.13
N ILE A 59 -19.45 15.88 4.38
CA ILE A 59 -19.39 17.17 3.69
C ILE A 59 -19.38 18.28 4.75
N PRO A 60 -18.36 19.14 4.78
CA PRO A 60 -18.31 20.24 5.74
C PRO A 60 -19.46 21.23 5.50
N GLU A 61 -20.06 21.75 6.58
CA GLU A 61 -21.15 22.74 6.50
C GLU A 61 -20.69 24.10 5.97
N THR A 62 -19.43 24.45 6.25
CA THR A 62 -18.76 25.66 5.76
C THR A 62 -17.46 25.27 5.09
N ASN A 63 -17.10 25.92 3.99
CA ASN A 63 -16.00 25.48 3.16
C ASN A 63 -14.93 26.56 3.03
N ASP A 64 -13.76 26.32 3.63
CA ASP A 64 -12.55 27.15 3.51
C ASP A 64 -11.62 26.69 2.38
N ALA A 65 -11.96 25.58 1.70
CA ALA A 65 -11.11 24.93 0.69
C ALA A 65 -11.90 24.07 -0.31
N GLN A 66 -11.36 23.78 -1.48
CA GLN A 66 -12.01 22.85 -2.43
C GLN A 66 -12.19 21.45 -1.83
N LEU A 67 -13.20 20.71 -2.31
CA LEU A 67 -13.44 19.32 -1.92
C LEU A 67 -13.24 18.36 -3.11
N LEU A 68 -12.37 17.38 -2.93
CA LEU A 68 -12.06 16.34 -3.90
C LEU A 68 -12.94 15.11 -3.66
N ILE A 69 -13.57 14.65 -4.74
CA ILE A 69 -14.28 13.38 -4.79
C ILE A 69 -13.33 12.32 -5.34
N ARG A 70 -13.05 11.29 -4.53
CA ARG A 70 -12.13 10.21 -4.84
C ARG A 70 -12.56 9.34 -6.03
N ALA A 71 -11.64 8.50 -6.52
CA ALA A 71 -11.83 7.69 -7.73
C ALA A 71 -13.05 6.74 -7.68
N HIS A 72 -13.46 6.32 -6.48
CA HIS A 72 -14.63 5.47 -6.23
C HIS A 72 -15.97 6.16 -6.49
N GLY A 73 -15.98 7.49 -6.62
CA GLY A 73 -17.20 8.27 -6.76
C GLY A 73 -18.03 8.36 -5.48
N VAL A 74 -19.17 9.02 -5.61
CA VAL A 74 -20.16 9.23 -4.54
C VAL A 74 -21.57 9.12 -5.12
N GLY A 75 -22.55 8.94 -4.25
CA GLY A 75 -23.97 8.94 -4.62
C GLY A 75 -24.42 10.29 -5.16
N LYS A 76 -25.48 10.29 -5.96
CA LYS A 76 -26.02 11.50 -6.61
C LYS A 76 -26.39 12.60 -5.61
N HIS A 77 -27.00 12.22 -4.49
CA HIS A 77 -27.37 13.14 -3.40
C HIS A 77 -26.18 13.89 -2.78
N VAL A 78 -24.99 13.28 -2.75
CA VAL A 78 -23.76 13.93 -2.24
C VAL A 78 -23.36 15.09 -3.16
N LEU A 79 -23.43 14.87 -4.48
CA LEU A 79 -23.16 15.93 -5.47
C LEU A 79 -24.18 17.06 -5.39
N GLU A 80 -25.44 16.74 -5.14
CA GLU A 80 -26.51 17.73 -4.96
C GLU A 80 -26.27 18.57 -3.71
N ARG A 81 -25.97 17.95 -2.57
CA ARG A 81 -25.63 18.65 -1.31
C ARG A 81 -24.39 19.54 -1.46
N LEU A 82 -23.36 19.10 -2.19
CA LEU A 82 -22.17 19.92 -2.47
C LEU A 82 -22.52 21.16 -3.29
N ARG A 83 -23.42 21.04 -4.28
CA ARG A 83 -23.89 22.18 -5.09
C ARG A 83 -24.74 23.15 -4.28
N GLU A 84 -25.65 22.63 -3.45
CA GLU A 84 -26.52 23.45 -2.58
C GLU A 84 -25.71 24.29 -1.59
N ASN A 85 -24.61 23.74 -1.08
CA ASN A 85 -23.71 24.44 -0.16
C ASN A 85 -22.64 25.31 -0.85
N ASN A 86 -22.71 25.51 -2.18
CA ASN A 86 -21.72 26.25 -2.97
C ASN A 86 -20.27 25.77 -2.74
N ILE A 87 -20.08 24.47 -2.52
CA ILE A 87 -18.76 23.88 -2.33
C ILE A 87 -18.13 23.63 -3.69
N GLU A 88 -16.93 24.15 -3.90
CA GLU A 88 -16.18 23.89 -5.13
C GLU A 88 -15.64 22.46 -5.14
N VAL A 89 -16.01 21.69 -6.16
CA VAL A 89 -15.73 20.25 -6.25
C VAL A 89 -14.70 19.92 -7.31
N ILE A 90 -13.68 19.17 -6.91
CA ILE A 90 -12.74 18.50 -7.81
C ILE A 90 -13.16 17.04 -7.94
N ASP A 91 -13.88 16.74 -9.01
CA ASP A 91 -14.35 15.38 -9.25
C ASP A 91 -13.24 14.52 -9.89
N ALA A 92 -12.63 13.65 -9.07
CA ALA A 92 -11.65 12.67 -9.48
C ALA A 92 -12.25 11.25 -9.69
N THR A 93 -13.57 11.12 -9.73
CA THR A 93 -14.25 9.83 -9.99
C THR A 93 -13.75 9.22 -11.30
N CYS A 94 -13.40 7.94 -11.26
CA CYS A 94 -12.94 7.19 -12.42
C CYS A 94 -14.02 7.17 -13.51
N VAL A 95 -13.62 7.38 -14.76
CA VAL A 95 -14.56 7.37 -15.92
C VAL A 95 -15.31 6.04 -16.06
N LYS A 96 -14.72 4.93 -15.60
CA LYS A 96 -15.38 3.61 -15.58
C LYS A 96 -16.49 3.56 -14.54
N VAL A 97 -16.26 4.13 -13.35
CA VAL A 97 -17.29 4.26 -12.30
C VAL A 97 -18.42 5.18 -12.76
N LYS A 98 -18.11 6.34 -13.36
CA LYS A 98 -19.13 7.24 -13.95
C LYS A 98 -19.99 6.54 -15.01
N LYS A 99 -19.42 5.61 -15.78
CA LYS A 99 -20.20 4.79 -16.73
C LYS A 99 -21.22 3.91 -16.00
N ILE A 100 -20.85 3.29 -14.87
CA ILE A 100 -21.78 2.49 -14.06
C ILE A 100 -22.91 3.37 -13.51
N HIS A 101 -22.58 4.53 -12.95
CA HIS A 101 -23.56 5.51 -12.46
C HIS A 101 -24.60 5.85 -13.53
N LYS A 102 -24.14 6.12 -14.76
CA LYS A 102 -25.03 6.39 -15.90
C LYS A 102 -25.92 5.19 -16.27
N ILE A 103 -25.37 3.97 -16.27
CA ILE A 103 -26.13 2.75 -16.57
C ILE A 103 -27.24 2.57 -15.54
N VAL A 104 -26.93 2.57 -14.24
CA VAL A 104 -27.93 2.30 -13.20
C VAL A 104 -29.01 3.39 -13.16
N GLU A 105 -28.66 4.65 -13.37
CA GLU A 105 -29.62 5.76 -13.46
C GLU A 105 -30.54 5.59 -14.68
N GLU A 106 -29.98 5.27 -15.85
CA GLU A 106 -30.75 5.06 -17.08
C GLU A 106 -31.73 3.89 -16.95
N TYR A 107 -31.29 2.76 -16.40
CA TYR A 107 -32.15 1.58 -16.23
C TYR A 107 -33.20 1.78 -15.15
N LYS A 108 -32.87 2.47 -14.06
CA LYS A 108 -33.87 2.81 -13.04
C LYS A 108 -34.96 3.71 -13.62
N ASN A 109 -34.59 4.69 -14.44
CA ASN A 109 -35.56 5.56 -15.15
C ASN A 109 -36.42 4.80 -16.18
N LYS A 110 -35.96 3.66 -16.68
CA LYS A 110 -36.73 2.74 -17.53
C LYS A 110 -37.62 1.77 -16.74
N GLY A 111 -37.62 1.84 -15.41
CA GLY A 111 -38.42 0.98 -14.53
C GLY A 111 -37.80 -0.39 -14.26
N TYR A 112 -36.49 -0.57 -14.46
CA TYR A 112 -35.79 -1.80 -14.11
C TYR A 112 -35.40 -1.78 -12.62
N ASP A 113 -35.47 -2.94 -11.98
CA ASP A 113 -34.84 -3.15 -10.67
C ASP A 113 -33.33 -3.38 -10.87
N ILE A 114 -32.50 -2.86 -9.94
CA ILE A 114 -31.05 -2.90 -10.10
C ILE A 114 -30.45 -4.01 -9.23
N ILE A 115 -29.50 -4.75 -9.78
CA ILE A 115 -28.66 -5.71 -9.06
C ILE A 115 -27.19 -5.27 -9.22
N ILE A 116 -26.45 -5.21 -8.12
CA ILE A 116 -25.04 -4.84 -8.11
C ILE A 116 -24.24 -6.02 -7.57
N THR A 117 -23.30 -6.56 -8.35
CA THR A 117 -22.37 -7.56 -7.82
C THR A 117 -21.17 -6.84 -7.20
N GLY A 118 -20.96 -6.92 -5.88
CA GLY A 118 -19.90 -6.20 -5.20
C GLY A 118 -20.06 -6.19 -3.69
N ASP A 119 -19.05 -5.66 -2.99
CA ASP A 119 -19.10 -5.53 -1.52
C ASP A 119 -20.05 -4.38 -1.14
N LYS A 120 -21.12 -4.71 -0.40
CA LYS A 120 -22.16 -3.76 0.01
C LYS A 120 -21.66 -2.58 0.84
N ASN A 121 -20.51 -2.71 1.49
CA ASN A 121 -19.91 -1.66 2.31
C ASN A 121 -18.85 -0.86 1.55
N HIS A 122 -18.52 -1.24 0.31
CA HIS A 122 -17.47 -0.59 -0.45
C HIS A 122 -17.90 0.80 -0.94
N PRO A 123 -17.03 1.84 -0.84
CA PRO A 123 -17.38 3.20 -1.27
C PRO A 123 -17.90 3.31 -2.70
N GLU A 124 -17.36 2.51 -3.62
CA GLU A 124 -17.83 2.46 -5.01
C GLU A 124 -19.28 1.94 -5.11
N VAL A 125 -19.63 0.89 -4.36
CA VAL A 125 -20.97 0.29 -4.37
C VAL A 125 -21.98 1.24 -3.72
N LEU A 126 -21.61 1.88 -2.60
CA LEU A 126 -22.39 2.96 -2.00
C LEU A 126 -22.59 4.14 -2.95
N GLY A 127 -21.56 4.46 -3.73
CA GLY A 127 -21.63 5.42 -4.84
C GLY A 127 -22.71 5.02 -5.83
N ILE A 128 -22.61 3.82 -6.41
CA ILE A 128 -23.55 3.28 -7.40
C ILE A 128 -24.99 3.26 -6.87
N LEU A 129 -25.21 2.81 -5.62
CA LEU A 129 -26.52 2.81 -4.97
C LEU A 129 -27.17 4.19 -4.97
N GLY A 130 -26.40 5.23 -4.70
CA GLY A 130 -26.89 6.61 -4.70
C GLY A 130 -27.34 7.12 -6.08
N TRP A 131 -27.05 6.42 -7.18
CA TRP A 131 -27.50 6.77 -8.53
C TRP A 131 -28.75 6.00 -8.98
N CYS A 132 -29.19 4.99 -8.23
CA CYS A 132 -30.44 4.28 -8.44
C CYS A 132 -31.44 4.46 -7.28
N GLY A 133 -31.31 5.55 -6.52
CA GLY A 133 -32.23 5.88 -5.42
C GLY A 133 -32.05 5.03 -4.16
N ASN A 134 -30.88 4.41 -3.99
CA ASN A 134 -30.58 3.42 -2.93
C ASN A 134 -31.50 2.19 -2.95
N ASP A 135 -32.11 1.91 -4.10
CA ASP A 135 -33.04 0.81 -4.30
C ASP A 135 -32.46 -0.20 -5.32
N ALA A 136 -31.54 -1.02 -4.81
CA ALA A 136 -30.91 -2.11 -5.54
C ALA A 136 -30.56 -3.28 -4.61
N ALA A 137 -30.57 -4.50 -5.15
CA ALA A 137 -29.99 -5.64 -4.48
C ALA A 137 -28.46 -5.63 -4.67
N VAL A 138 -27.70 -5.88 -3.61
CA VAL A 138 -26.25 -6.08 -3.68
C VAL A 138 -25.97 -7.54 -3.36
N ILE A 139 -25.22 -8.21 -4.24
CA ILE A 139 -24.87 -9.62 -4.10
C ILE A 139 -23.36 -9.85 -4.28
N GLU A 140 -22.83 -10.85 -3.58
CA GLU A 140 -21.42 -11.24 -3.65
C GLU A 140 -21.24 -12.66 -4.20
N SER A 141 -22.33 -13.44 -4.34
CA SER A 141 -22.26 -14.83 -4.77
C SER A 141 -23.44 -15.31 -5.62
N PRO A 142 -23.31 -16.46 -6.32
CA PRO A 142 -24.42 -17.09 -7.03
C PRO A 142 -25.56 -17.52 -6.11
N GLU A 143 -25.26 -17.90 -4.87
CA GLU A 143 -26.27 -18.31 -3.89
C GLU A 143 -27.16 -17.13 -3.52
N GLU A 144 -26.56 -15.97 -3.24
CA GLU A 144 -27.30 -14.73 -2.93
C GLU A 144 -28.20 -14.29 -4.10
N LEU A 145 -27.75 -14.46 -5.34
CA LEU A 145 -28.60 -14.21 -6.52
C LEU A 145 -29.88 -15.06 -6.49
N LEU A 146 -29.76 -16.36 -6.17
CA LEU A 146 -30.89 -17.27 -6.14
C LEU A 146 -31.83 -16.99 -4.96
N GLU A 147 -31.30 -16.48 -3.86
CA GLU A 147 -32.08 -16.03 -2.70
C GLU A 147 -32.94 -14.80 -2.97
N LEU A 148 -32.58 -13.96 -3.96
CA LEU A 148 -33.37 -12.77 -4.34
C LEU A 148 -34.78 -13.12 -4.85
N LYS A 149 -35.02 -14.38 -5.27
CA LYS A 149 -36.32 -14.85 -5.80
C LYS A 149 -36.92 -13.85 -6.80
N LEU A 150 -36.17 -13.59 -7.87
CA LEU A 150 -36.52 -12.58 -8.87
C LEU A 150 -37.92 -12.80 -9.44
N ASP A 151 -38.69 -11.72 -9.55
CA ASP A 151 -40.04 -11.71 -10.10
C ASP A 151 -39.97 -11.80 -11.63
N SER A 152 -40.58 -12.84 -12.20
CA SER A 152 -40.60 -13.08 -13.64
C SER A 152 -41.35 -12.02 -14.45
N HIS A 153 -42.19 -11.20 -13.80
CA HIS A 153 -42.90 -10.09 -14.43
C HIS A 153 -42.10 -8.78 -14.44
N LYS A 154 -40.99 -8.72 -13.69
CA LYS A 154 -40.10 -7.55 -13.64
C LYS A 154 -38.89 -7.72 -14.55
N LYS A 155 -38.24 -6.60 -14.82
CA LYS A 155 -36.96 -6.55 -15.54
C LYS A 155 -35.86 -6.06 -14.62
N TYR A 156 -34.67 -6.62 -14.77
CA TYR A 156 -33.53 -6.33 -13.92
C TYR A 156 -32.34 -5.86 -14.75
N CYS A 157 -31.56 -4.93 -14.22
CA CYS A 157 -30.26 -4.54 -14.76
C CYS A 157 -29.19 -4.92 -13.75
N MET A 158 -28.25 -5.78 -14.17
CA MET A 158 -27.12 -6.19 -13.32
C MET A 158 -25.85 -5.48 -13.75
N VAL A 159 -25.20 -4.78 -12.82
CA VAL A 159 -23.87 -4.19 -12.97
C VAL A 159 -22.91 -4.79 -11.96
N SER A 160 -21.61 -4.59 -12.16
CA SER A 160 -20.55 -5.10 -11.29
C SER A 160 -19.64 -3.99 -10.77
N GLN A 161 -19.23 -4.08 -9.50
CA GLN A 161 -18.13 -3.28 -8.97
C GLN A 161 -16.88 -3.48 -9.84
N THR A 162 -16.16 -2.40 -10.14
CA THR A 162 -15.03 -2.42 -11.10
C THR A 162 -13.89 -3.34 -10.69
N THR A 163 -13.77 -3.62 -9.39
CA THR A 163 -12.76 -4.48 -8.76
C THR A 163 -13.28 -5.86 -8.35
N PHE A 164 -14.49 -6.25 -8.77
CA PHE A 164 -15.10 -7.52 -8.39
C PHE A 164 -14.31 -8.74 -8.92
N ASN A 165 -14.53 -9.91 -8.30
CA ASN A 165 -13.89 -11.16 -8.74
C ASN A 165 -14.43 -11.58 -10.10
N THR A 166 -13.55 -11.73 -11.09
CA THR A 166 -13.96 -12.20 -12.43
C THR A 166 -14.45 -13.65 -12.42
N ASP A 167 -13.91 -14.53 -11.58
CA ASP A 167 -14.36 -15.92 -11.48
C ASP A 167 -15.71 -16.02 -10.77
N THR A 168 -15.92 -15.27 -9.67
CA THR A 168 -17.23 -15.21 -9.00
C THR A 168 -18.30 -14.63 -9.93
N PHE A 169 -17.98 -13.58 -10.68
CA PHE A 169 -18.89 -13.02 -11.68
C PHE A 169 -19.31 -14.07 -12.72
N ARG A 170 -18.35 -14.83 -13.26
CA ARG A 170 -18.64 -15.95 -14.19
C ARG A 170 -19.53 -17.02 -13.54
N LYS A 171 -19.33 -17.34 -12.26
CA LYS A 171 -20.22 -18.27 -11.54
C LYS A 171 -21.64 -17.72 -11.40
N ILE A 172 -21.81 -16.42 -11.18
CA ILE A 172 -23.13 -15.75 -11.15
C ILE A 172 -23.80 -15.82 -12.53
N GLU A 173 -23.08 -15.49 -13.61
CA GLU A 173 -23.59 -15.62 -14.99
C GLU A 173 -24.02 -17.06 -15.30
N ASN A 174 -23.23 -18.05 -14.88
CA ASN A 174 -23.57 -19.46 -15.04
C ASN A 174 -24.82 -19.85 -14.25
N ALA A 175 -25.02 -19.32 -13.04
CA ALA A 175 -26.22 -19.55 -12.26
C ALA A 175 -27.47 -18.95 -12.92
N ILE A 176 -27.37 -17.75 -13.51
CA ILE A 176 -28.43 -17.12 -14.30
C ILE A 176 -28.83 -18.04 -15.46
N ASN A 177 -27.84 -18.51 -16.23
CA ASN A 177 -28.07 -19.38 -17.38
C ASN A 177 -28.64 -20.75 -16.97
N ALA A 178 -28.10 -21.38 -15.93
CA ALA A 178 -28.52 -22.69 -15.45
C ALA A 178 -29.96 -22.69 -14.91
N ASN A 179 -30.41 -21.57 -14.35
CA ASN A 179 -31.78 -21.39 -13.86
C ASN A 179 -32.72 -20.75 -14.91
N ASN A 180 -32.25 -20.58 -16.16
CA ASN A 180 -33.00 -20.00 -17.27
C ASN A 180 -33.64 -18.63 -16.92
N ILE A 181 -32.90 -17.78 -16.20
CA ILE A 181 -33.34 -16.43 -15.83
C ILE A 181 -33.11 -15.51 -17.03
N GLN A 182 -34.19 -15.11 -17.73
CA GLN A 182 -34.11 -14.35 -18.99
C GLN A 182 -34.39 -12.85 -18.84
N ASN A 183 -34.83 -12.41 -17.66
CA ASN A 183 -35.27 -11.04 -17.40
C ASN A 183 -34.19 -10.14 -16.77
N ILE A 184 -32.91 -10.52 -16.88
CA ILE A 184 -31.76 -9.72 -16.43
C ILE A 184 -30.95 -9.24 -17.63
N GLU A 185 -30.77 -7.93 -17.75
CA GLU A 185 -29.78 -7.33 -18.64
C GLU A 185 -28.44 -7.19 -17.91
N ILE A 186 -27.43 -7.95 -18.34
CA ILE A 186 -26.12 -8.04 -17.67
C ILE A 186 -25.12 -7.08 -18.32
N TYR A 187 -24.56 -6.19 -17.50
CA TYR A 187 -23.44 -5.33 -17.85
C TYR A 187 -22.22 -5.72 -17.01
N ASN A 188 -21.30 -6.46 -17.62
CA ASN A 188 -20.01 -6.72 -17.00
C ASN A 188 -19.18 -5.42 -16.96
N THR A 189 -19.24 -4.72 -15.84
CA THR A 189 -18.54 -3.45 -15.61
C THR A 189 -17.23 -3.61 -14.85
N ILE A 190 -16.74 -4.85 -14.67
CA ILE A 190 -15.40 -5.11 -14.15
C ILE A 190 -14.38 -4.51 -15.10
N CYS A 191 -13.42 -3.74 -14.56
CA CYS A 191 -12.45 -3.05 -15.38
C CYS A 191 -11.46 -4.02 -16.06
N ASP A 192 -11.07 -3.75 -17.29
CA ASP A 192 -10.01 -4.51 -17.99
C ASP A 192 -8.69 -4.50 -17.21
N ALA A 193 -8.40 -3.40 -16.51
CA ALA A 193 -7.21 -3.29 -15.66
C ALA A 193 -7.27 -4.24 -14.45
N THR A 194 -8.46 -4.49 -13.91
CA THR A 194 -8.69 -5.46 -12.84
C THR A 194 -8.50 -6.87 -13.40
N ARG A 195 -9.18 -7.21 -14.50
CA ARG A 195 -9.13 -8.54 -15.12
C ARG A 195 -7.70 -8.95 -15.49
N LYS A 196 -6.99 -8.12 -16.25
CA LYS A 196 -5.60 -8.37 -16.66
C LYS A 196 -4.66 -8.55 -15.47
N ARG A 197 -4.89 -7.79 -14.40
CA ARG A 197 -4.08 -7.87 -13.18
C ARG A 197 -4.37 -9.15 -12.40
N GLN A 198 -5.64 -9.56 -12.27
CA GLN A 198 -6.01 -10.84 -11.67
C GLN A 198 -5.41 -12.02 -12.44
N GLU A 199 -5.58 -12.05 -13.77
CA GLU A 199 -5.05 -13.11 -14.65
C GLU A 199 -3.52 -13.23 -14.53
N ALA A 200 -2.79 -12.11 -14.67
CA ALA A 200 -1.33 -12.13 -14.56
C ALA A 200 -0.84 -12.48 -13.15
N CYS A 201 -1.59 -12.12 -12.11
CA CYS A 201 -1.24 -12.43 -10.73
C CYS A 201 -1.40 -13.93 -10.42
N VAL A 202 -2.45 -14.56 -10.94
CA VAL A 202 -2.66 -16.02 -10.83
C VAL A 202 -1.63 -16.78 -11.65
N GLU A 203 -1.34 -16.33 -12.88
CA GLU A 203 -0.34 -16.94 -13.76
C GLU A 203 1.07 -16.86 -13.15
N LEU A 204 1.41 -15.73 -12.51
CA LEU A 204 2.67 -15.57 -11.80
C LEU A 204 2.73 -16.45 -10.54
N ALA A 205 1.66 -16.44 -9.74
CA ALA A 205 1.61 -17.21 -8.50
C ALA A 205 1.70 -18.73 -8.75
N SER A 206 1.14 -19.27 -9.83
CA SER A 206 1.17 -20.71 -10.14
C SER A 206 2.58 -21.28 -10.42
N ARG A 207 3.56 -20.41 -10.67
CA ARG A 207 4.97 -20.76 -10.89
C ARG A 207 5.93 -20.15 -9.87
N SER A 208 5.41 -19.55 -8.80
CA SER A 208 6.20 -18.92 -7.73
C SER A 208 6.19 -19.78 -6.47
N ASP A 209 7.33 -19.83 -5.77
CA ASP A 209 7.44 -20.49 -4.47
C ASP A 209 6.92 -19.59 -3.33
N VAL A 210 7.10 -18.27 -3.51
CA VAL A 210 6.60 -17.21 -2.63
C VAL A 210 5.99 -16.12 -3.50
N MET A 211 4.79 -15.65 -3.14
CA MET A 211 4.11 -14.58 -3.85
C MET A 211 3.93 -13.37 -2.92
N LEU A 212 4.42 -12.21 -3.34
CA LEU A 212 4.27 -10.95 -2.61
C LEU A 212 3.27 -10.07 -3.35
N ILE A 213 2.19 -9.70 -2.65
CA ILE A 213 1.17 -8.77 -3.13
C ILE A 213 1.33 -7.46 -2.39
N ILE A 214 1.79 -6.43 -3.09
CA ILE A 214 2.06 -5.12 -2.52
C ILE A 214 0.81 -4.24 -2.55
N GLY A 215 0.44 -3.67 -1.41
CA GLY A 215 -0.58 -2.63 -1.31
C GLY A 215 -1.32 -2.61 0.02
N GLY A 216 -2.13 -1.56 0.21
CA GLY A 216 -2.82 -1.33 1.48
C GLY A 216 -3.76 -2.47 1.88
N LYS A 217 -3.76 -2.83 3.16
CA LYS A 217 -4.59 -3.93 3.69
C LYS A 217 -6.08 -3.67 3.58
N ASN A 218 -6.50 -2.42 3.40
CA ASN A 218 -7.91 -2.04 3.20
C ASN A 218 -8.33 -1.96 1.71
N SER A 219 -7.40 -2.16 0.77
CA SER A 219 -7.70 -2.12 -0.66
C SER A 219 -8.41 -3.39 -1.13
N SER A 220 -9.66 -3.26 -1.59
CA SER A 220 -10.45 -4.37 -2.17
C SER A 220 -9.69 -5.07 -3.30
N ASN A 221 -9.11 -4.31 -4.23
CA ASN A 221 -8.32 -4.89 -5.32
C ASN A 221 -7.11 -5.65 -4.80
N THR A 222 -6.38 -5.11 -3.82
CA THR A 222 -5.17 -5.77 -3.29
C THR A 222 -5.51 -7.05 -2.54
N LYS A 223 -6.52 -7.02 -1.67
CA LYS A 223 -7.06 -8.22 -1.01
C LYS A 223 -7.44 -9.28 -2.03
N LYS A 224 -8.04 -8.87 -3.15
CA LYS A 224 -8.47 -9.81 -4.16
C LYS A 224 -7.34 -10.52 -4.88
N LEU A 225 -6.27 -9.79 -5.19
CA LEU A 225 -5.06 -10.41 -5.74
C LEU A 225 -4.42 -11.38 -4.75
N TYR A 226 -4.39 -11.02 -3.47
CA TYR A 226 -3.93 -11.91 -2.41
C TYR A 226 -4.75 -13.20 -2.33
N GLU A 227 -6.08 -13.12 -2.29
CA GLU A 227 -6.96 -14.29 -2.24
C GLU A 227 -6.74 -15.21 -3.43
N LEU A 228 -6.78 -14.66 -4.65
CA LEU A 228 -6.61 -15.43 -5.89
C LEU A 228 -5.22 -16.08 -5.99
N SER A 229 -4.16 -15.35 -5.62
CA SER A 229 -2.81 -15.91 -5.61
C SER A 229 -2.65 -16.98 -4.55
N ARG A 230 -3.26 -16.83 -3.37
CA ARG A 230 -3.17 -17.81 -2.28
C ARG A 230 -3.82 -19.15 -2.61
N GLU A 231 -4.84 -19.15 -3.47
CA GLU A 231 -5.47 -20.39 -3.97
C GLU A 231 -4.50 -21.27 -4.77
N VAL A 232 -3.50 -20.67 -5.44
CA VAL A 232 -2.52 -21.40 -6.27
C VAL A 232 -1.11 -21.44 -5.67
N CYS A 233 -0.75 -20.50 -4.79
CA CYS A 233 0.52 -20.41 -4.10
C CYS A 233 0.27 -20.20 -2.59
N PRO A 234 0.36 -21.26 -1.75
CA PRO A 234 0.06 -21.16 -0.32
C PRO A 234 0.90 -20.11 0.43
N ASN A 235 2.15 -19.90 -0.02
CA ASN A 235 3.09 -18.90 0.51
C ASN A 235 2.86 -17.52 -0.15
N THR A 236 1.61 -17.06 -0.15
CA THR A 236 1.26 -15.71 -0.60
C THR A 236 1.18 -14.77 0.60
N PHE A 237 1.80 -13.59 0.49
CA PHE A 237 1.85 -12.56 1.53
C PHE A 237 1.34 -11.22 1.01
N LEU A 238 0.46 -10.59 1.78
CA LEU A 238 0.00 -9.23 1.55
C LEU A 238 0.89 -8.28 2.36
N ILE A 239 1.67 -7.44 1.67
CA ILE A 239 2.64 -6.54 2.29
C ILE A 239 2.36 -5.08 1.93
N GLU A 240 2.51 -4.17 2.87
CA GLU A 240 2.34 -2.73 2.60
C GLU A 240 3.62 -2.06 2.11
N ASN A 241 4.80 -2.57 2.51
CA ASN A 241 6.11 -2.08 2.11
C ASN A 241 7.22 -3.14 2.35
N TYR A 242 8.47 -2.80 2.04
CA TYR A 242 9.62 -3.72 2.16
C TYR A 242 9.88 -4.26 3.58
N LYS A 243 9.40 -3.59 4.63
CA LYS A 243 9.61 -4.01 6.02
C LYS A 243 8.79 -5.24 6.39
N GLU A 244 7.75 -5.54 5.61
CA GLU A 244 6.88 -6.70 5.82
C GLU A 244 7.29 -7.91 4.96
N ILE A 245 8.44 -7.86 4.27
CA ILE A 245 8.94 -8.98 3.48
C ILE A 245 9.18 -10.20 4.40
N PRO A 246 8.62 -11.38 4.07
CA PRO A 246 8.75 -12.59 4.88
C PRO A 246 10.09 -13.29 4.61
N TYR A 247 11.20 -12.69 5.07
CA TYR A 247 12.57 -13.14 4.78
C TYR A 247 12.82 -14.63 5.11
N ASN A 248 12.13 -15.17 6.12
CA ASN A 248 12.23 -16.57 6.51
C ASN A 248 11.64 -17.58 5.49
N TYR A 249 10.92 -17.11 4.47
CA TYR A 249 10.39 -17.92 3.37
C TYR A 249 11.23 -17.82 2.10
N ILE A 250 12.28 -16.99 2.11
CA ILE A 250 13.04 -16.65 0.91
C ILE A 250 14.48 -17.12 1.08
N ASP A 251 14.93 -17.94 0.14
CA ASP A 251 16.30 -18.41 0.02
C ASP A 251 16.83 -18.26 -1.43
N LYS A 252 18.07 -18.73 -1.65
CA LYS A 252 18.76 -18.58 -2.93
C LYS A 252 18.08 -19.31 -4.10
N ASN A 253 17.25 -20.31 -3.84
CA ASN A 253 16.56 -21.10 -4.87
C ASN A 253 15.10 -20.69 -5.02
N THR A 254 14.57 -19.85 -4.14
CA THR A 254 13.18 -19.38 -4.18
C THR A 254 12.90 -18.58 -5.46
N ILE A 255 11.77 -18.88 -6.09
CA ILE A 255 11.14 -18.04 -7.10
C ILE A 255 10.14 -17.11 -6.40
N VAL A 256 10.52 -15.83 -6.29
CA VAL A 256 9.69 -14.79 -5.66
C VAL A 256 8.89 -14.06 -6.74
N GLY A 257 7.59 -14.28 -6.75
CA GLY A 257 6.65 -13.51 -7.56
C GLY A 257 6.28 -12.20 -6.86
N VAL A 258 6.34 -11.08 -7.57
CA VAL A 258 5.98 -9.76 -7.06
C VAL A 258 4.85 -9.17 -7.90
N SER A 259 3.73 -8.86 -7.27
CA SER A 259 2.61 -8.14 -7.88
C SER A 259 2.16 -7.02 -6.95
N ALA A 260 1.37 -6.10 -7.47
CA ALA A 260 0.89 -4.98 -6.67
C ALA A 260 -0.52 -4.56 -7.05
N GLY A 261 -1.28 -4.13 -6.04
CA GLY A 261 -2.63 -3.63 -6.22
C GLY A 261 -2.68 -2.32 -6.97
N ALA A 262 -3.87 -1.98 -7.48
CA ALA A 262 -4.12 -0.76 -8.25
C ALA A 262 -3.89 0.56 -7.48
N SER A 263 -3.73 0.49 -6.16
CA SER A 263 -3.43 1.61 -5.26
C SER A 263 -2.01 1.60 -4.71
N ALA A 264 -1.15 0.67 -5.13
CA ALA A 264 0.26 0.67 -4.75
C ALA A 264 1.05 1.60 -5.68
N PRO A 265 1.78 2.58 -5.15
CA PRO A 265 2.59 3.47 -5.96
C PRO A 265 3.91 2.82 -6.41
N ASP A 266 4.42 3.28 -7.55
CA ASP A 266 5.63 2.71 -8.18
C ASP A 266 6.84 2.73 -7.24
N TRP A 267 7.05 3.80 -6.46
CA TRP A 267 8.18 3.89 -5.53
C TRP A 267 8.16 2.83 -4.42
N ILE A 268 6.98 2.41 -3.93
CA ILE A 268 6.89 1.32 -2.94
C ILE A 268 7.20 -0.02 -3.59
N ILE A 269 6.77 -0.21 -4.84
CA ILE A 269 7.04 -1.43 -5.60
C ILE A 269 8.55 -1.55 -5.87
N GLU A 270 9.17 -0.46 -6.30
CA GLU A 270 10.61 -0.36 -6.53
C GLU A 270 11.41 -0.60 -5.23
N GLU A 271 11.00 -0.04 -4.09
CA GLU A 271 11.65 -0.30 -2.80
C GLU A 271 11.65 -1.78 -2.42
N VAL A 272 10.53 -2.48 -2.62
CA VAL A 272 10.43 -3.93 -2.37
C VAL A 272 11.35 -4.71 -3.31
N ILE A 273 11.33 -4.39 -4.61
CA ILE A 273 12.18 -5.04 -5.62
C ILE A 273 13.66 -4.84 -5.28
N ASN A 274 14.07 -3.60 -4.99
CA ASN A 274 15.45 -3.27 -4.63
C ASN A 274 15.90 -4.06 -3.39
N MET A 275 15.04 -4.22 -2.38
CA MET A 275 15.40 -5.05 -1.23
C MET A 275 15.58 -6.53 -1.59
N LEU A 276 14.73 -7.08 -2.45
CA LEU A 276 14.88 -8.47 -2.91
C LEU A 276 16.15 -8.63 -3.75
N GLU A 277 16.47 -7.69 -4.63
CA GLU A 277 17.69 -7.72 -5.44
C GLU A 277 18.94 -7.64 -4.57
N ASN A 278 18.96 -6.76 -3.57
CA ASN A 278 20.05 -6.66 -2.60
C ASN A 278 20.23 -7.98 -1.82
N LEU A 279 19.13 -8.59 -1.37
CA LEU A 279 19.17 -9.92 -0.76
C LEU A 279 19.76 -10.97 -1.70
N ASN A 280 19.36 -10.98 -2.97
CA ASN A 280 19.87 -11.93 -3.95
C ASN A 280 21.39 -11.80 -4.15
N ASN A 281 21.87 -10.57 -4.32
CA ASN A 281 23.29 -10.29 -4.55
C ASN A 281 24.14 -10.76 -3.37
N ASN A 282 23.70 -10.46 -2.15
CA ASN A 282 24.41 -10.86 -0.94
C ASN A 282 24.44 -12.38 -0.74
N MET A 283 23.38 -13.09 -1.11
CA MET A 283 23.37 -14.55 -1.08
C MET A 283 24.34 -15.16 -2.10
N ASN A 284 24.54 -14.51 -3.25
CA ASN A 284 25.50 -14.99 -4.27
C ASN A 284 26.95 -14.69 -3.86
N GLU A 285 27.23 -13.51 -3.30
CA GLU A 285 28.57 -13.16 -2.79
C GLU A 285 29.03 -14.08 -1.66
N GLN A 286 28.13 -14.56 -0.81
CA GLN A 286 28.45 -15.54 0.24
C GLN A 286 28.80 -16.91 -0.34
N VAL A 287 28.24 -17.30 -1.48
CA VAL A 287 28.60 -18.57 -2.14
C VAL A 287 30.00 -18.47 -2.74
N GLU A 288 30.33 -17.38 -3.43
CA GLU A 288 31.67 -17.15 -3.99
C GLU A 288 32.74 -17.10 -2.88
N LYS A 289 32.45 -16.42 -1.76
CA LYS A 289 33.38 -16.38 -0.60
C LYS A 289 33.51 -17.72 0.12
N ASN A 290 32.47 -18.54 0.17
CA ASN A 290 32.51 -19.89 0.77
C ASN A 290 33.18 -20.93 -0.15
N GLU A 291 33.16 -20.72 -1.46
CA GLU A 291 33.93 -21.52 -2.41
C GLU A 291 35.43 -21.19 -2.37
N ASP A 292 35.79 -19.93 -2.08
CA ASP A 292 37.19 -19.49 -1.94
C ASP A 292 37.78 -19.66 -0.52
N ASN A 293 36.95 -19.75 0.53
CA ASN A 293 37.40 -19.98 1.91
C ASN A 293 36.65 -21.14 2.57
N GLN A 294 37.22 -22.34 2.49
CA GLN A 294 36.92 -23.41 3.45
C GLN A 294 37.51 -23.08 4.84
N ALA A 295 36.89 -22.14 5.55
CA ALA A 295 36.85 -22.04 7.02
C ALA A 295 36.41 -20.63 7.40
N GLU A 296 35.15 -20.46 7.80
CA GLU A 296 34.76 -19.80 9.05
C GLU A 296 33.23 -19.71 9.13
N ASN A 297 32.65 -20.34 10.14
CA ASN A 297 31.20 -20.33 10.40
C ASN A 297 30.79 -18.96 10.95
N GLY A 298 30.42 -18.03 10.07
CA GLY A 298 29.72 -16.80 10.44
C GLY A 298 28.28 -17.09 10.86
N THR A 299 27.82 -16.49 11.95
CA THR A 299 26.46 -16.74 12.48
C THR A 299 25.46 -15.74 11.91
N MET A 300 24.16 -16.02 12.02
CA MET A 300 23.02 -15.15 11.64
C MET A 300 23.11 -13.70 12.16
N ARG A 301 24.02 -13.42 13.09
CA ARG A 301 24.31 -12.09 13.64
C ARG A 301 25.12 -11.22 12.68
N ASP A 302 26.10 -11.81 11.99
CA ASP A 302 26.98 -11.12 11.02
C ASP A 302 26.20 -10.69 9.75
N LEU A 303 25.07 -11.37 9.51
CA LEU A 303 24.11 -11.11 8.44
C LEU A 303 23.30 -9.82 8.64
N PHE A 304 23.18 -9.27 9.85
CA PHE A 304 22.38 -8.05 10.10
C PHE A 304 23.23 -6.78 10.26
N GLU A 305 24.50 -6.89 10.67
CA GLU A 305 25.38 -5.74 10.91
C GLU A 305 25.85 -5.06 9.60
N ASN A 306 25.88 -5.79 8.48
CA ASN A 306 26.37 -5.28 7.19
C ASN A 306 25.31 -4.70 6.25
N TYR A 307 24.04 -4.64 6.66
CA TYR A 307 22.95 -4.11 5.82
C TYR A 307 22.60 -2.65 6.17
N GLY A 308 23.23 -1.69 5.48
CA GLY A 308 22.65 -0.38 5.18
C GLY A 308 22.42 0.61 6.34
N GLY A 309 23.51 1.22 6.82
CA GLY A 309 23.52 2.61 7.30
C GLY A 309 22.91 2.92 8.68
N VAL A 310 22.57 1.92 9.50
CA VAL A 310 22.19 2.10 10.91
C VAL A 310 22.71 0.92 11.74
N SER A 311 23.81 1.09 12.47
CA SER A 311 24.44 0.11 13.37
C SER A 311 23.50 -0.27 14.52
N TYR A 312 23.05 -1.52 14.65
CA TYR A 312 22.27 -1.91 15.83
C TYR A 312 23.16 -2.00 17.06
N ILE A 313 23.07 -1.01 17.94
CA ILE A 313 23.84 -0.95 19.19
C ILE A 313 23.05 -1.47 20.40
N ARG A 314 23.73 -2.14 21.33
CA ARG A 314 23.19 -2.53 22.64
C ARG A 314 23.98 -1.95 23.79
N THR A 315 23.33 -1.69 24.93
CA THR A 315 24.04 -1.37 26.18
C THR A 315 25.06 -2.47 26.51
N GLY A 316 26.32 -2.08 26.67
CA GLY A 316 27.48 -2.94 26.94
C GLY A 316 28.31 -3.30 25.70
N GLU A 317 27.87 -2.95 24.49
CA GLU A 317 28.57 -3.24 23.24
C GLU A 317 29.67 -2.23 22.93
N ARG A 318 30.79 -2.67 22.34
CA ARG A 318 31.85 -1.78 21.88
C ARG A 318 31.65 -1.44 20.41
N VAL A 319 31.64 -0.14 20.11
CA VAL A 319 31.38 0.40 18.78
C VAL A 319 32.53 1.30 18.37
N LYS A 320 32.86 1.29 17.08
CA LYS A 320 33.81 2.23 16.48
C LYS A 320 33.04 3.38 15.86
N GLY A 321 33.55 4.60 16.01
CA GLY A 321 32.95 5.77 15.42
C GLY A 321 33.96 6.88 15.14
N THR A 322 33.54 7.82 14.30
CA THR A 322 34.37 8.97 13.91
C THR A 322 33.92 10.21 14.65
N VAL A 323 34.87 10.93 15.26
CA VAL A 323 34.58 12.15 16.01
C VAL A 323 34.13 13.26 15.06
N ILE A 324 32.90 13.76 15.25
CA ILE A 324 32.29 14.80 14.40
C ILE A 324 32.49 16.18 15.03
N TYR A 325 32.47 16.25 16.36
CA TYR A 325 32.55 17.51 17.09
C TYR A 325 33.22 17.29 18.45
N VAL A 326 34.12 18.21 18.83
CA VAL A 326 34.87 18.17 20.09
C VAL A 326 34.65 19.46 20.87
N SER A 327 34.27 19.34 22.14
CA SER A 327 34.22 20.44 23.11
C SER A 327 35.08 20.09 24.33
N PRO A 328 35.41 21.06 25.21
CA PRO A 328 36.21 20.78 26.40
C PRO A 328 35.60 19.74 27.36
N ASP A 329 34.28 19.60 27.36
CA ASP A 329 33.52 18.76 28.31
C ASP A 329 32.87 17.51 27.70
N ALA A 330 32.68 17.45 26.37
CA ALA A 330 32.14 16.28 25.68
C ALA A 330 32.56 16.19 24.19
N ILE A 331 32.54 14.96 23.64
CA ILE A 331 32.73 14.69 22.21
C ILE A 331 31.52 14.01 21.60
N SER A 332 31.20 14.35 20.34
CA SER A 332 30.15 13.73 19.54
C SER A 332 30.74 12.86 18.46
N VAL A 333 30.22 11.64 18.32
CA VAL A 333 30.84 10.55 17.57
C VAL A 333 29.82 9.92 16.63
N ASN A 334 30.11 9.92 15.33
CA ASN A 334 29.31 9.21 14.35
C ASN A 334 29.57 7.71 14.49
N ILE A 335 28.59 6.98 15.01
CA ILE A 335 28.62 5.52 15.13
C ILE A 335 27.79 4.83 14.05
N ASN A 336 27.43 5.58 13.00
CA ASN A 336 26.58 5.15 11.90
C ASN A 336 25.24 4.58 12.40
N TYR A 337 24.64 5.18 13.45
CA TYR A 337 23.34 4.81 14.05
C TYR A 337 22.29 5.92 13.81
N LYS A 338 21.06 5.73 14.33
CA LYS A 338 19.95 6.70 14.24
C LYS A 338 20.26 8.06 14.87
N SER A 339 21.17 8.09 15.84
CA SER A 339 21.67 9.29 16.53
C SER A 339 23.17 9.13 16.82
N ASP A 340 23.85 10.27 17.00
CA ASP A 340 25.27 10.30 17.34
C ASP A 340 25.51 9.88 18.80
N GLY A 341 26.70 9.33 19.06
CA GLY A 341 27.16 8.98 20.41
C GLY A 341 27.83 10.17 21.10
N ILE A 342 27.51 10.42 22.37
CA ILE A 342 28.10 11.47 23.18
C ILE A 342 28.94 10.82 24.28
N ILE A 343 30.22 11.21 24.35
CA ILE A 343 31.12 10.79 25.42
C ILE A 343 31.50 12.03 26.22
N THR A 344 31.16 12.05 27.50
CA THR A 344 31.53 13.15 28.39
C THR A 344 32.95 12.96 28.95
N ARG A 345 33.54 14.04 29.47
CA ARG A 345 34.90 14.03 30.04
C ARG A 345 35.08 12.99 31.16
N ASP A 346 34.05 12.79 31.97
CA ASP A 346 34.06 11.83 33.07
C ASP A 346 33.97 10.37 32.59
N GLU A 347 33.52 10.15 31.34
CA GLU A 347 33.37 8.83 30.71
C GLU A 347 34.53 8.50 29.76
N TYR A 348 35.28 9.51 29.31
CA TYR A 348 36.35 9.35 28.34
C TYR A 348 37.59 8.64 28.92
N SER A 349 37.96 8.90 30.18
CA SER A 349 39.15 8.32 30.81
C SER A 349 38.99 8.18 32.32
N LEU A 350 39.60 7.14 32.88
CA LEU A 350 39.73 6.94 34.33
C LEU A 350 40.75 7.88 35.00
N SER A 351 41.41 8.73 34.20
CA SER A 351 42.38 9.75 34.65
C SER A 351 41.76 11.13 34.52
N ASP A 352 42.10 12.09 35.39
CA ASP A 352 41.59 13.46 35.32
C ASP A 352 42.04 14.17 34.04
N VAL A 353 41.21 14.11 33.00
CA VAL A 353 41.34 14.91 31.79
C VAL A 353 40.66 16.24 32.06
N GLN A 354 41.38 17.37 31.94
CA GLN A 354 40.79 18.70 32.16
C GLN A 354 40.08 19.25 30.90
N ASP A 355 40.52 18.83 29.71
CA ASP A 355 40.09 19.41 28.44
C ASP A 355 40.22 18.37 27.30
N LEU A 356 39.09 17.90 26.78
CA LEU A 356 39.05 16.89 25.73
C LEU A 356 39.59 17.40 24.37
N THR A 357 39.63 18.72 24.15
CA THR A 357 40.12 19.31 22.89
C THR A 357 41.63 19.12 22.67
N LYS A 358 42.35 18.72 23.72
CA LYS A 358 43.80 18.45 23.67
C LYS A 358 44.12 16.97 23.46
N GLU A 359 43.15 16.09 23.69
CA GLU A 359 43.29 14.63 23.60
C GLU A 359 42.73 14.08 22.29
N VAL A 360 41.68 14.69 21.75
CA VAL A 360 40.94 14.21 20.57
C VAL A 360 40.68 15.34 19.57
N LYS A 361 40.73 15.03 18.28
CA LYS A 361 40.40 15.96 17.19
C LYS A 361 39.24 15.46 16.36
N GLU A 362 38.56 16.40 15.69
CA GLU A 362 37.54 16.06 14.69
C GLU A 362 38.15 15.23 13.57
N GLY A 363 37.49 14.13 13.22
CA GLY A 363 37.95 13.14 12.25
C GLY A 363 38.74 11.98 12.85
N ASP A 364 39.09 11.99 14.14
CA ASP A 364 39.74 10.84 14.78
C ASP A 364 38.76 9.66 14.90
N GLU A 365 39.27 8.44 14.73
CA GLU A 365 38.53 7.20 14.99
C GLU A 365 38.70 6.77 16.44
N ILE A 366 37.59 6.52 17.12
CA ILE A 366 37.59 6.06 18.50
C ILE A 366 36.73 4.80 18.67
N GLU A 367 37.10 3.96 19.64
CA GLU A 367 36.32 2.80 20.06
C GLU A 367 35.75 3.04 21.45
N ALA A 368 34.44 2.99 21.60
CA ALA A 368 33.72 3.33 22.82
C ALA A 368 32.70 2.24 23.18
N GLN A 369 32.39 2.08 24.47
CA GLN A 369 31.36 1.16 24.94
C GLN A 369 30.05 1.89 25.17
N VAL A 370 28.96 1.40 24.56
CA VAL A 370 27.63 1.99 24.71
C VAL A 370 27.11 1.73 26.12
N LEU A 371 26.90 2.77 26.90
CA LEU A 371 26.31 2.69 28.24
C LEU A 371 24.78 2.78 28.16
N LYS A 372 24.22 3.63 27.29
CA LYS A 372 22.77 3.81 27.10
C LYS A 372 22.42 4.15 25.65
N ILE A 373 21.32 3.58 25.17
CA ILE A 373 20.85 3.74 23.79
C ILE A 373 20.01 5.03 23.61
N ALA A 374 19.50 5.61 24.71
CA ALA A 374 18.80 6.89 24.71
C ALA A 374 18.93 7.55 26.10
N ASP A 375 19.49 8.76 26.14
CA ASP A 375 19.40 9.66 27.30
C ASP A 375 18.11 10.50 27.28
N GLN A 376 18.01 11.51 28.14
CA GLN A 376 16.81 12.37 28.23
C GLN A 376 16.56 13.20 26.95
N ASP A 377 17.58 13.37 26.12
CA ASP A 377 17.56 14.18 24.90
C ASP A 377 17.57 13.31 23.62
N GLY A 378 17.62 11.98 23.76
CA GLY A 378 17.56 11.00 22.67
C GLY A 378 18.91 10.63 22.05
N ASN A 379 20.02 10.98 22.71
CA ASN A 379 21.37 10.65 22.26
C ASN A 379 21.82 9.28 22.80
N VAL A 380 22.79 8.69 22.12
CA VAL A 380 23.49 7.49 22.60
C VAL A 380 24.61 7.94 23.53
N VAL A 381 24.75 7.28 24.68
CA VAL A 381 25.83 7.54 25.67
C VAL A 381 26.71 6.33 25.79
#